data_AF-A0A3D0CQE9-F1
#
_entry.id   AF-A0A3D0CQE9-F1
#
_cell.length_a   1.000
_cell.length_b   1.000
_cell.length_c   1.000
_cell.angle_alpha   90.00
_cell.angle_beta   90.00
_cell.angle_gamma   90.00
#
_symmetry.space_group_name_H-M   'P 1'
#
loop_
_entity.id
_entity.type
_entity.pdbx_description
1 polymer ?
#
loop_
_entity_poly.entity_id
_entity_poly.type
_entity_poly.pdbx_seq_one_letter_code
_entity_poly.pdbx_strand_id
1 'polypeptide(L)'
;MASKEDRKYIGRYIDIEGTRLSDDTELLIDFIDNINSYNDIVKESRETGISSEGKFTRIIRDEYIINGNYTITYINSYRDDDGQTGEYTEELTSAREIVDVLKEVF
;
A
#
# COMPACT_ATOMS: atom_id res chain seq x y z
N MET A 1 15.10 4.05 -18.38
CA MET A 1 14.40 3.08 -19.26
C MET A 1 14.70 1.69 -18.73
N ALA A 2 13.70 0.98 -18.21
CA ALA A 2 13.85 -0.40 -17.74
C ALA A 2 14.42 -1.30 -18.84
N SER A 3 15.46 -2.08 -18.56
CA SER A 3 15.95 -3.06 -19.52
C SER A 3 14.92 -4.18 -19.71
N LYS A 4 15.02 -4.92 -20.82
CA LYS A 4 14.17 -6.10 -21.04
C LYS A 4 14.40 -7.17 -19.95
N GLU A 5 15.61 -7.20 -19.40
CA GLU A 5 16.01 -8.14 -18.34
C GLU A 5 15.35 -7.77 -17.02
N ASP A 6 15.32 -6.49 -16.66
CA ASP A 6 14.66 -5.98 -15.44
C ASP A 6 13.16 -6.28 -15.45
N ARG A 7 12.50 -6.00 -16.58
CA ARG A 7 11.07 -6.31 -16.75
C ARG A 7 10.79 -7.80 -16.58
N LYS A 8 11.66 -8.65 -17.14
CA LYS A 8 11.53 -10.10 -17.01
C LYS A 8 11.82 -10.57 -15.59
N TYR A 9 12.69 -9.88 -14.85
CA TYR A 9 12.99 -10.17 -13.46
C TYR A 9 11.79 -9.83 -12.57
N ILE A 10 11.32 -8.58 -12.61
CA ILE A 10 10.18 -8.09 -11.83
C ILE A 10 8.93 -8.94 -12.11
N GLY A 11 8.64 -9.21 -13.40
CA GLY A 11 7.48 -10.00 -13.82
C GLY A 11 7.46 -11.47 -13.37
N ARG A 12 8.52 -11.97 -12.72
CA ARG A 12 8.49 -13.31 -12.07
C ARG A 12 7.83 -13.29 -10.70
N TYR A 13 7.75 -12.12 -10.09
CA TYR A 13 7.33 -11.95 -8.70
C TYR A 13 6.07 -11.09 -8.60
N ILE A 14 5.96 -10.06 -9.44
CA ILE A 14 4.91 -9.04 -9.37
C ILE A 14 4.22 -8.93 -10.73
N ASP A 15 2.91 -8.70 -10.73
CA ASP A 15 2.18 -8.43 -11.97
C ASP A 15 2.54 -7.04 -12.53
N ILE A 16 3.11 -7.03 -13.72
CA ILE A 16 3.57 -5.80 -14.41
C ILE A 16 2.63 -5.39 -15.55
N GLU A 17 1.50 -6.07 -15.75
CA GLU A 17 0.53 -5.68 -16.77
C GLU A 17 0.05 -4.24 -16.54
N GLY A 18 -0.10 -3.48 -17.63
CA GLY A 18 -0.56 -2.08 -17.59
C GLY A 18 0.39 -1.07 -16.92
N THR A 19 1.56 -1.49 -16.41
CA THR A 19 2.46 -0.61 -15.65
C THR A 19 3.62 -0.10 -16.50
N ARG A 20 3.84 1.22 -16.48
CA ARG A 20 4.99 1.85 -17.13
C ARG A 20 6.21 1.85 -16.20
N LEU A 21 6.93 0.75 -16.18
CA LEU A 21 8.07 0.51 -15.28
C LEU A 21 9.28 1.46 -15.43
N SER A 22 9.32 2.39 -16.41
CA SER A 22 10.56 3.09 -16.78
C SER A 22 11.24 3.87 -15.65
N ASP A 23 10.45 4.36 -14.71
CA ASP A 23 10.88 5.21 -13.60
C ASP A 23 10.84 4.48 -12.25
N ASP A 24 10.08 3.37 -12.18
CA ASP A 24 9.82 2.62 -10.95
C ASP A 24 10.61 1.31 -10.85
N THR A 25 11.42 1.00 -11.86
CA THR A 25 12.17 -0.26 -11.95
C THR A 25 13.09 -0.48 -10.76
N GLU A 26 13.86 0.54 -10.37
CA GLU A 26 14.83 0.41 -9.27
C GLU A 26 14.12 0.17 -7.93
N LEU A 27 13.00 0.86 -7.71
CA LEU A 27 12.20 0.71 -6.50
C LEU A 27 11.61 -0.71 -6.38
N LEU A 28 11.09 -1.25 -7.48
CA LEU A 28 10.55 -2.61 -7.50
C LEU A 28 11.64 -3.68 -7.36
N ILE A 29 12.81 -3.47 -7.97
CA ILE A 29 13.95 -4.38 -7.79
C ILE A 29 14.42 -4.37 -6.33
N ASP A 30 14.56 -3.18 -5.73
CA ASP A 30 14.93 -3.06 -4.32
C ASP A 30 13.91 -3.75 -3.42
N PHE A 31 12.62 -3.54 -3.66
CA PHE A 31 11.56 -4.24 -2.93
C PHE A 31 11.66 -5.76 -3.03
N ILE A 32 11.92 -6.31 -4.22
CA ILE A 32 12.07 -7.75 -4.44
C ILE A 32 13.34 -8.29 -3.74
N ASP A 33 14.47 -7.62 -3.92
CA ASP A 33 15.76 -8.08 -3.43
C ASP A 33 15.89 -7.92 -1.91
N ASN A 34 15.24 -6.90 -1.35
CA ASN A 34 15.34 -6.52 0.05
C ASN A 34 14.01 -6.64 0.79
N ILE A 35 13.07 -7.48 0.34
CA ILE A 35 11.73 -7.59 0.95
C ILE A 35 11.76 -7.80 2.48
N ASN A 36 12.72 -8.56 2.98
CA ASN A 36 12.89 -8.82 4.42
C ASN A 36 13.38 -7.60 5.23
N SER A 37 13.85 -6.55 4.55
CA SER A 37 14.25 -5.28 5.16
C SER A 37 13.09 -4.30 5.28
N TYR A 38 12.00 -4.51 4.53
CA TYR A 38 10.77 -3.74 4.66
C TYR A 38 10.00 -4.24 5.88
N ASN A 39 9.56 -3.30 6.72
CA ASN A 39 8.74 -3.60 7.90
C ASN A 39 7.30 -3.20 7.63
N ASP A 40 6.36 -3.82 8.34
CA ASP A 40 4.97 -3.38 8.34
C ASP A 40 4.88 -1.93 8.82
N ILE A 41 3.99 -1.16 8.22
CA ILE A 41 3.80 0.26 8.56
C ILE A 41 2.37 0.51 9.00
N VAL A 42 2.22 1.27 10.08
CA VAL A 42 0.94 1.75 10.58
C VAL A 42 0.96 3.28 10.57
N LYS A 43 0.00 3.89 9.88
CA LYS A 43 -0.27 5.34 9.92
C LYS A 43 -1.61 5.56 10.62
N GLU A 44 -1.65 6.50 11.56
CA GLU A 44 -2.90 6.96 12.18
C GLU A 44 -3.14 8.42 11.81
N SER A 45 -4.35 8.74 11.39
CA SER A 45 -4.79 10.10 11.12
C SER A 45 -6.13 10.38 11.79
N ARG A 46 -6.46 11.68 11.92
CA ARG A 46 -7.67 12.14 12.59
C ARG A 46 -8.35 13.21 11.77
N GLU A 47 -9.65 13.06 11.59
CA GLU A 47 -10.46 13.97 10.80
C GLU A 47 -11.74 14.31 11.55
N THR A 48 -12.29 15.50 11.32
CA THR A 48 -13.59 15.89 11.89
C THR A 48 -14.60 16.13 10.79
N GLY A 49 -15.78 15.53 10.94
CA GLY A 49 -16.87 15.64 9.97
C GLY A 49 -18.19 16.11 10.60
N ILE A 50 -19.20 16.30 9.76
CA ILE A 50 -20.57 16.61 10.16
C ILE A 50 -21.50 15.58 9.52
N SER A 51 -22.33 14.94 10.33
CA SER A 51 -23.40 14.02 9.92
C SER A 51 -24.76 14.57 10.34
N SER A 52 -25.85 13.84 10.08
CA SER A 52 -27.19 14.19 10.57
C SER A 52 -27.28 14.23 12.10
N GLU A 53 -26.42 13.46 12.78
CA GLU A 53 -26.39 13.34 14.24
C GLU A 53 -25.48 14.39 14.91
N GLY A 54 -24.76 15.19 14.11
CA GLY A 54 -23.90 16.27 14.60
C GLY A 54 -22.45 16.14 14.13
N LYS A 55 -21.55 16.80 14.85
CA LYS A 55 -20.11 16.74 14.58
C LYS A 55 -19.54 15.44 15.14
N PHE A 56 -18.73 14.75 14.35
CA PHE A 56 -17.98 13.57 14.79
C PHE A 56 -16.48 13.75 14.57
N THR A 57 -15.69 12.99 15.31
CA THR A 57 -14.24 12.86 15.13
C THR A 57 -13.94 11.42 14.73
N ARG A 58 -13.33 11.26 13.56
CA ARG A 58 -12.89 9.98 13.02
C ARG A 58 -11.41 9.79 13.26
N ILE A 59 -11.04 8.64 13.81
CA ILE A 59 -9.66 8.13 13.83
C ILE A 59 -9.56 7.12 12.70
N ILE A 60 -8.66 7.35 11.75
CA ILE A 60 -8.37 6.44 10.63
C ILE A 60 -7.01 5.81 10.90
N ARG A 61 -6.92 4.50 10.66
CA ARG A 61 -5.70 3.72 10.80
C ARG A 61 -5.47 2.92 9.53
N ASP A 62 -4.35 3.19 8.90
CA ASP A 62 -3.86 2.56 7.68
C ASP A 62 -2.70 1.63 8.03
N GLU A 63 -2.85 0.35 7.74
CA GLU A 63 -1.82 -0.68 7.96
C GLU A 63 -1.38 -1.26 6.62
N TYR A 64 -0.08 -1.28 6.39
CA TYR A 64 0.56 -1.84 5.20
C TYR A 64 1.44 -3.00 5.65
N ILE A 65 1.00 -4.22 5.36
CA ILE A 65 1.68 -5.45 5.77
C ILE A 65 2.44 -6.00 4.56
N ILE A 66 3.75 -6.18 4.72
CA ILE A 66 4.61 -6.68 3.64
C ILE A 66 4.60 -8.20 3.64
N ASN A 67 4.03 -8.80 2.60
CA ASN A 67 3.91 -10.25 2.52
C ASN A 67 5.11 -10.88 1.82
N GLY A 68 5.57 -12.04 2.31
CA GLY A 68 6.71 -12.76 1.74
C GLY A 68 6.54 -13.28 0.30
N ASN A 69 5.34 -13.15 -0.27
CA ASN A 69 5.03 -13.44 -1.68
C ASN A 69 5.07 -12.18 -2.57
N TYR A 70 5.72 -11.10 -2.14
CA TYR A 70 5.88 -9.84 -2.90
C TYR A 70 4.56 -9.08 -3.12
N THR A 71 3.57 -9.28 -2.26
CA THR A 71 2.33 -8.49 -2.21
C THR A 71 2.32 -7.59 -0.97
N ILE A 72 1.42 -6.62 -0.94
CA ILE A 72 1.18 -5.78 0.24
C ILE A 72 -0.28 -5.93 0.63
N THR A 73 -0.56 -6.30 1.88
CA THR A 73 -1.93 -6.21 2.41
C THR A 73 -2.15 -4.82 3.00
N TYR A 74 -3.11 -4.11 2.46
CA TYR A 74 -3.56 -2.82 2.95
C TYR A 74 -4.83 -3.00 3.79
N ILE A 75 -4.81 -2.50 5.02
CA ILE A 75 -5.95 -2.48 5.93
C ILE A 75 -6.24 -1.03 6.28
N ASN A 76 -7.39 -0.52 5.87
CA ASN A 76 -7.91 0.76 6.33
C ASN A 76 -9.00 0.49 7.35
N SER A 77 -8.86 1.03 8.56
CA SER A 77 -9.89 0.98 9.57
C SER A 77 -10.21 2.37 10.08
N TYR A 78 -11.45 2.58 10.51
CA TYR A 78 -11.82 3.82 11.17
C TYR A 78 -12.70 3.58 12.39
N ARG A 79 -12.62 4.53 13.31
CA ARG A 79 -13.47 4.63 14.48
C ARG A 79 -13.88 6.07 14.72
N ASP A 80 -15.19 6.30 14.78
CA ASP A 80 -15.80 7.56 15.13
C ASP A 80 -16.06 7.61 16.66
N ASP A 81 -16.08 8.81 17.23
CA ASP A 81 -16.33 9.05 18.66
C ASP A 81 -17.77 8.73 19.08
N ASP A 82 -18.70 8.73 18.14
CA ASP A 82 -20.08 8.25 18.30
C ASP A 82 -20.21 6.71 18.30
N GLY A 83 -19.10 6.00 18.08
CA GLY A 83 -19.02 4.54 18.12
C GLY A 83 -19.15 3.85 16.77
N GLN A 84 -19.29 4.58 15.65
CA GLN A 84 -19.25 3.97 14.32
C GLN A 84 -17.84 3.45 14.00
N THR A 85 -17.77 2.30 13.35
CA THR A 85 -16.51 1.70 12.91
C THR A 85 -16.65 1.10 11.53
N GLY A 86 -15.56 1.05 10.79
CA GLY A 86 -15.47 0.30 9.54
C GLY A 86 -14.07 -0.20 9.31
N GLU A 87 -13.97 -1.24 8.50
CA GLU A 87 -12.71 -1.84 8.10
C GLU A 87 -12.81 -2.25 6.63
N TYR A 88 -11.73 -2.01 5.91
CA TYR A 88 -11.52 -2.40 4.53
C TYR A 88 -10.15 -3.07 4.45
N THR A 89 -10.10 -4.21 3.76
CA THR A 89 -8.86 -4.95 3.52
C THR A 89 -8.73 -5.24 2.04
N GLU A 90 -7.55 -4.99 1.50
CA GLU A 90 -7.20 -5.23 0.11
C GLU A 90 -5.80 -5.83 0.01
N GLU A 91 -5.62 -6.77 -0.91
CA GLU A 91 -4.29 -7.27 -1.27
C GLU A 91 -3.83 -6.61 -2.57
N LEU A 92 -2.75 -5.86 -2.47
CA LEU A 92 -2.13 -5.14 -3.58
C LEU A 92 -1.11 -6.06 -4.25
N THR A 93 -1.37 -6.38 -5.52
CA THR A 93 -0.63 -7.41 -6.26
C THR A 93 0.04 -6.86 -7.53
N SER A 94 -0.44 -5.73 -8.03
CA SER A 94 0.13 -5.11 -9.22
C SER A 94 1.33 -4.24 -8.87
N ALA A 95 2.26 -4.15 -9.82
CA ALA A 95 3.44 -3.30 -9.73
C ALA A 95 3.08 -1.84 -9.47
N ARG A 96 1.97 -1.35 -10.02
CA ARG A 96 1.54 0.02 -9.82
C ARG A 96 1.10 0.28 -8.38
N GLU A 97 0.24 -0.57 -7.83
CA GLU A 97 -0.23 -0.43 -6.46
C GLU A 97 0.92 -0.52 -5.45
N ILE A 98 1.81 -1.49 -5.66
CA ILE A 98 3.01 -1.65 -4.82
C ILE A 98 3.89 -0.40 -4.89
N VAL A 99 4.16 0.13 -6.08
CA VAL A 99 4.94 1.37 -6.25
C VAL A 99 4.29 2.56 -5.56
N ASP A 100 2.97 2.70 -5.70
CA ASP A 100 2.24 3.82 -5.10
C ASP A 100 2.36 3.77 -3.57
N VAL A 101 2.24 2.58 -2.96
CA VAL A 101 2.49 2.39 -1.52
C VAL A 101 3.95 2.66 -1.16
N LEU A 102 4.91 2.08 -1.89
CA LEU A 102 6.33 2.26 -1.58
C LEU A 102 6.72 3.73 -1.58
N LYS A 103 6.21 4.54 -2.51
CA LYS A 103 6.47 5.99 -2.58
C LYS A 103 5.77 6.81 -1.50
N GLU A 104 4.60 6.37 -1.06
CA GLU A 104 3.82 7.10 -0.06
C GLU A 104 4.32 6.81 1.37
N VAL A 105 4.84 5.62 1.58
CA VAL A 105 5.06 5.07 2.93
C VAL A 105 6.55 4.91 3.27
N PHE A 106 7.43 4.67 2.29
CA PHE A 106 8.89 4.51 2.47
C PHE A 106 9.69 5.66 1.82
#